data_AF-A0A814SK08-F1
#
_entry.id   AF-A0A814SK08-F1
#
_cell.length_a   1.000
_cell.length_b   1.000
_cell.length_c   1.000
_cell.angle_alpha   90.00
_cell.angle_beta   90.00
_cell.angle_gamma   90.00
#
_symmetry.space_group_name_H-M   'P 1'
#
loop_
_entity.id
_entity.type
_entity.pdbx_description
1 polymer ?
#
loop_
_entity_poly.entity_id
_entity_poly.type
_entity_poly.pdbx_seq_one_letter_code
_entity_poly.pdbx_strand_id
1 'polypeptide(L)'
;MALLMALKLNEKTLITEIIENIDSNKIEHICRSLPLLYVELLLNFISEQIQYSRHFAFYLSWIYNILMNHTNNLKPNSTKILTTLCNLEKNLTLKHDSLGKIVENNIFTIDYLSTISSIPKTDEINEDMDTSSISGRKRKKSEHINNSISEE
;
A
#
# COMPACT_ATOMS: atom_id res chain seq x y z
N MET A 1 -22.19 -19.87 1.33
CA MET A 1 -23.44 -19.71 0.54
C MET A 1 -23.89 -18.27 0.40
N ALA A 2 -23.85 -17.43 1.46
CA ALA A 2 -24.26 -16.02 1.37
C ALA A 2 -23.46 -15.19 0.33
N LEU A 3 -22.12 -15.34 0.29
CA LEU A 3 -21.27 -14.64 -0.68
C LEU A 3 -21.68 -14.90 -2.14
N LEU A 4 -21.97 -16.15 -2.50
CA LEU A 4 -22.40 -16.51 -3.85
C LEU A 4 -23.73 -15.86 -4.24
N MET A 5 -24.66 -15.72 -3.28
CA MET A 5 -25.94 -15.05 -3.53
C MET A 5 -25.77 -13.54 -3.69
N ALA A 6 -24.92 -12.91 -2.89
CA ALA A 6 -24.61 -11.49 -3.05
C ALA A 6 -23.91 -11.19 -4.39
N LEU A 7 -22.97 -12.05 -4.81
CA LEU A 7 -22.36 -11.94 -6.14
C LEU A 7 -23.38 -12.11 -7.28
N LYS A 8 -24.39 -12.99 -7.12
CA LYS A 8 -25.48 -13.12 -8.10
C LYS A 8 -26.37 -11.88 -8.17
N LEU A 9 -26.63 -11.24 -7.03
CA LEU A 9 -27.42 -10.00 -6.95
C LEU A 9 -26.67 -8.80 -7.52
N ASN A 10 -25.33 -8.85 -7.57
CA ASN A 10 -24.45 -7.81 -8.09
C ASN A 10 -24.65 -6.43 -7.40
N GLU A 11 -25.17 -6.43 -6.17
CA GLU A 11 -25.21 -5.22 -5.34
C GLU A 11 -23.87 -5.02 -4.65
N LYS A 12 -23.19 -3.93 -5.00
CA LYS A 12 -21.84 -3.64 -4.50
C LYS A 12 -21.81 -3.53 -2.97
N THR A 13 -22.78 -2.83 -2.39
CA THR A 13 -22.91 -2.60 -0.94
C THR A 13 -23.05 -3.89 -0.14
N LEU A 14 -23.90 -4.80 -0.62
CA LEU A 14 -24.12 -6.11 0.01
C LEU A 14 -22.87 -6.99 -0.09
N ILE A 15 -22.17 -6.95 -1.22
CA ILE A 15 -20.92 -7.69 -1.39
C ILE A 15 -19.86 -7.18 -0.41
N THR A 16 -19.71 -5.86 -0.25
CA THR A 16 -18.76 -5.28 0.72
C THR A 16 -19.09 -5.72 2.14
N GLU A 17 -20.36 -5.61 2.56
CA GLU A 17 -20.78 -5.97 3.92
C GLU A 17 -20.47 -7.44 4.22
N ILE A 18 -20.77 -8.36 3.28
CA ILE A 18 -20.48 -9.78 3.47
C ILE A 18 -18.98 -10.05 3.47
N ILE A 19 -18.22 -9.41 2.59
CA ILE A 19 -16.77 -9.59 2.53
C ILE A 19 -16.11 -9.09 3.82
N GLU A 20 -16.52 -7.95 4.36
CA GLU A 20 -15.94 -7.38 5.58
C GLU A 20 -16.36 -8.13 6.85
N ASN A 21 -17.51 -8.82 6.84
CA ASN A 21 -17.94 -9.68 7.95
C ASN A 21 -17.21 -11.03 8.00
N ILE A 22 -16.46 -11.42 6.96
CA ILE A 22 -15.76 -12.71 6.91
C ILE A 22 -14.41 -12.60 7.62
N ASP A 23 -14.17 -13.49 8.59
CA ASP A 23 -12.86 -13.64 9.23
C ASP A 23 -11.76 -13.98 8.21
N SER A 24 -10.59 -13.34 8.33
CA SER A 24 -9.44 -13.56 7.46
C SER A 24 -9.02 -15.03 7.33
N ASN A 25 -9.19 -15.82 8.39
CA ASN A 25 -8.84 -17.25 8.43
C ASN A 25 -9.75 -18.12 7.54
N LYS A 26 -10.96 -17.65 7.23
CA LYS A 26 -11.95 -18.41 6.44
C LYS A 26 -11.84 -18.11 4.93
N ILE A 27 -11.07 -17.08 4.55
CA ILE A 27 -10.93 -16.62 3.17
C ILE A 27 -10.45 -17.74 2.25
N GLU A 28 -9.40 -18.46 2.63
CA GLU A 28 -8.81 -19.53 1.81
C GLU A 28 -9.84 -20.63 1.49
N HIS A 29 -10.57 -21.08 2.52
CA HIS A 29 -11.59 -22.12 2.36
C HIS A 29 -12.72 -21.67 1.42
N ILE A 30 -13.16 -20.42 1.57
CA ILE A 30 -14.19 -19.83 0.72
C ILE A 30 -13.70 -19.73 -0.73
N CYS A 31 -12.48 -19.23 -0.94
CA CYS A 31 -11.88 -19.10 -2.27
C CYS A 31 -11.76 -20.45 -2.98
N ARG A 32 -11.37 -21.51 -2.27
CA ARG A 32 -11.25 -22.87 -2.84
C ARG A 32 -12.60 -23.48 -3.23
N SER A 33 -13.66 -23.16 -2.48
CA SER A 33 -15.01 -23.64 -2.78
C SER A 33 -15.72 -22.87 -3.91
N LEU A 34 -15.14 -21.76 -4.38
CA LEU A 34 -15.78 -20.85 -5.32
C LEU A 34 -15.69 -21.39 -6.77
N PRO A 35 -16.81 -21.41 -7.52
CA PRO A 35 -16.76 -21.72 -8.95
C PRO A 35 -16.07 -20.61 -9.77
N LEU A 36 -15.40 -20.98 -10.85
CA LEU A 36 -14.56 -20.08 -11.65
C LEU A 36 -15.30 -18.83 -12.18
N LEU A 37 -16.59 -18.96 -12.53
CA LEU A 37 -17.41 -17.82 -12.98
C LEU A 37 -17.51 -16.71 -11.91
N TYR A 38 -17.65 -17.10 -10.65
CA TYR A 38 -17.76 -16.14 -9.54
C TYR A 38 -16.39 -15.59 -9.12
N VAL A 39 -15.32 -16.30 -9.42
CA VAL A 39 -13.95 -15.82 -9.19
C VAL A 39 -13.68 -14.58 -10.04
N GLU A 40 -14.06 -14.60 -11.31
CA GLU A 40 -13.90 -13.45 -12.21
C GLU A 40 -14.72 -12.23 -11.75
N LEU A 41 -15.99 -12.45 -11.38
CA LEU A 41 -16.86 -11.41 -10.82
C LEU A 41 -16.27 -10.82 -9.53
N LEU A 42 -15.77 -11.67 -8.64
CA LEU A 42 -15.16 -11.26 -7.37
C LEU A 42 -13.88 -10.47 -7.59
N LEU A 43 -13.00 -10.91 -8.51
CA LEU A 43 -11.78 -10.21 -8.89
C LEU A 43 -12.09 -8.82 -9.45
N ASN A 44 -13.08 -8.72 -10.33
CA ASN A 44 -13.49 -7.43 -10.89
C ASN A 44 -14.03 -6.49 -9.79
N PHE A 45 -14.89 -7.00 -8.90
CA PHE A 45 -15.39 -6.23 -7.76
C PHE A 45 -14.25 -5.74 -6.85
N ILE A 46 -13.33 -6.63 -6.47
CA ILE A 46 -12.19 -6.29 -5.62
C ILE A 46 -11.30 -5.24 -6.30
N SER A 47 -11.09 -5.36 -7.61
CA SER A 47 -10.28 -4.40 -8.37
C SER A 47 -10.83 -2.98 -8.28
N GLU A 48 -12.15 -2.81 -8.22
CA GLU A 48 -12.77 -1.50 -8.04
C GLU A 48 -12.70 -1.05 -6.57
N GLN A 49 -12.98 -1.94 -5.61
CA GLN A 49 -13.05 -1.59 -4.19
C GLN A 49 -11.70 -1.22 -3.57
N ILE A 50 -10.58 -1.75 -4.08
CA ILE A 50 -9.26 -1.54 -3.49
C ILE A 50 -8.80 -0.07 -3.50
N GLN A 51 -9.31 0.73 -4.44
CA GLN A 51 -9.02 2.16 -4.48
C GLN A 51 -9.70 2.90 -3.31
N TYR A 52 -10.94 2.53 -2.99
CA TYR A 52 -11.79 3.27 -2.06
C TYR A 52 -11.72 2.74 -0.62
N SER A 53 -11.46 1.45 -0.43
CA SER A 53 -11.48 0.86 0.90
C SER A 53 -10.26 1.26 1.74
N ARG A 54 -10.49 1.37 3.06
CA ARG A 54 -9.46 1.49 4.11
C ARG A 54 -8.78 0.15 4.41
N HIS A 55 -9.44 -0.97 4.11
CA HIS A 55 -9.01 -2.32 4.49
C HIS A 55 -8.07 -2.95 3.45
N PHE A 56 -7.03 -2.23 3.00
CA PHE A 56 -6.17 -2.65 1.90
C PHE A 56 -5.55 -4.05 2.09
N ALA A 57 -4.94 -4.32 3.25
CA ALA A 57 -4.32 -5.62 3.55
C ALA A 57 -5.32 -6.79 3.52
N PHE A 58 -6.58 -6.53 3.87
CA PHE A 58 -7.65 -7.52 3.81
C PHE A 58 -7.98 -7.88 2.36
N TYR A 59 -8.20 -6.87 1.50
CA TYR A 59 -8.43 -7.11 0.06
C TYR A 59 -7.22 -7.76 -0.63
N LEU A 60 -5.98 -7.45 -0.23
CA LEU A 60 -4.79 -8.16 -0.74
C LEU A 60 -4.81 -9.64 -0.39
N SER A 61 -5.23 -9.97 0.83
CA SER A 61 -5.34 -11.36 1.27
C SER A 61 -6.37 -12.11 0.42
N TRP A 62 -7.49 -11.48 0.04
CA TRP A 62 -8.45 -12.05 -0.91
C TRP A 62 -7.81 -12.28 -2.29
N ILE A 63 -7.16 -11.27 -2.86
CA ILE A 63 -6.51 -11.36 -4.18
C ILE A 63 -5.49 -12.50 -4.19
N TYR A 64 -4.63 -12.56 -3.19
CA TYR A 64 -3.60 -13.59 -3.06
C TYR A 64 -4.22 -15.00 -3.01
N ASN A 65 -5.21 -15.22 -2.15
CA ASN A 65 -5.86 -16.52 -2.01
C ASN A 65 -6.64 -16.93 -3.28
N ILE A 66 -7.28 -15.98 -3.95
CA ILE A 66 -7.98 -16.23 -5.21
C ILE A 66 -7.00 -16.64 -6.30
N LEU A 67 -5.94 -15.84 -6.51
CA LEU A 67 -4.95 -16.11 -7.54
C LEU A 67 -4.24 -17.44 -7.27
N MET A 68 -3.78 -17.68 -6.04
CA MET A 68 -3.04 -18.90 -5.70
C MET A 68 -3.88 -20.17 -5.90
N ASN A 69 -5.16 -20.15 -5.53
CA ASN A 69 -6.04 -21.31 -5.68
C ASN A 69 -6.53 -21.54 -7.12
N HIS A 70 -6.69 -20.47 -7.92
CA HIS A 70 -7.31 -20.56 -9.25
C HIS A 70 -6.33 -20.41 -10.42
N THR A 71 -5.04 -20.17 -10.20
CA THR A 71 -4.02 -19.99 -11.25
C THR A 71 -4.07 -21.07 -12.34
N ASN A 72 -4.24 -22.34 -11.97
CA ASN A 72 -4.30 -23.45 -12.94
C ASN A 72 -5.55 -23.42 -13.81
N ASN A 73 -6.68 -22.95 -13.27
CA ASN A 73 -7.97 -22.85 -13.97
C ASN A 73 -8.07 -21.58 -14.82
N LEU A 74 -7.24 -20.57 -14.53
CA LEU A 74 -7.21 -19.29 -15.23
C LEU A 74 -6.37 -19.33 -16.51
N LYS A 75 -5.37 -20.22 -16.62
CA LYS A 75 -4.55 -20.40 -17.83
C LYS A 75 -5.36 -20.64 -19.12
N PRO A 76 -6.37 -21.54 -19.16
CA PRO A 76 -7.14 -21.80 -20.38
C PRO A 76 -8.12 -20.68 -20.75
N ASN A 77 -8.56 -19.86 -19.79
CA ASN A 77 -9.49 -18.73 -20.01
C ASN A 77 -8.77 -17.36 -19.93
N SER A 78 -7.47 -17.35 -20.18
CA SER A 78 -6.60 -16.20 -19.93
C SER A 78 -7.09 -14.94 -20.64
N THR A 79 -7.62 -15.05 -21.86
CA THR A 79 -8.09 -13.89 -22.63
C THR A 79 -9.25 -13.13 -21.97
N LYS A 80 -10.11 -13.81 -21.22
CA LYS A 80 -11.26 -13.18 -20.54
C LYS A 80 -10.84 -12.52 -19.23
N ILE A 81 -10.02 -13.23 -18.44
CA ILE A 81 -9.54 -12.74 -17.13
C ILE A 81 -8.42 -11.69 -17.26
N LEU A 82 -7.75 -11.60 -18.42
CA LEU A 82 -6.61 -10.71 -18.60
C LEU A 82 -6.97 -9.24 -18.34
N THR A 83 -8.13 -8.79 -18.83
CA THR A 83 -8.57 -7.41 -18.64
C THR A 83 -8.86 -7.09 -17.17
N THR A 84 -9.49 -8.02 -16.44
CA THR A 84 -9.75 -7.87 -15.01
C THR A 84 -8.46 -7.88 -14.21
N LEU A 85 -7.49 -8.71 -14.60
CA LEU A 85 -6.16 -8.76 -13.98
C LEU A 85 -5.35 -7.48 -14.25
N CYS A 86 -5.35 -6.96 -15.48
CA CYS A 86 -4.71 -5.68 -15.80
C CYS A 86 -5.35 -4.51 -15.04
N ASN A 87 -6.68 -4.49 -14.92
CA ASN A 87 -7.38 -3.49 -14.10
C ASN A 87 -6.99 -3.61 -12.62
N LEU A 88 -6.91 -4.82 -12.09
CA LEU A 88 -6.47 -5.07 -10.73
C LEU A 88 -5.05 -4.57 -10.48
N GLU A 89 -4.12 -4.94 -11.36
CA GLU A 89 -2.72 -4.50 -11.29
C GLU A 89 -2.63 -2.97 -11.33
N LYS A 90 -3.29 -2.33 -12.29
CA LYS A 90 -3.36 -0.88 -12.37
C LYS A 90 -3.88 -0.25 -11.07
N ASN A 91 -4.97 -0.76 -10.53
CA ASN A 91 -5.58 -0.21 -9.30
C ASN A 91 -4.70 -0.43 -8.06
N LEU A 92 -4.00 -1.57 -7.99
CA LEU A 92 -3.00 -1.85 -6.96
C LEU A 92 -1.82 -0.87 -7.04
N THR A 93 -1.25 -0.68 -8.23
CA THR A 93 -0.12 0.23 -8.46
C THR A 93 -0.50 1.67 -8.11
N LEU A 94 -1.67 2.13 -8.54
CA LEU A 94 -2.16 3.47 -8.19
C LEU A 94 -2.29 3.67 -6.68
N LYS A 95 -2.83 2.68 -5.96
CA LYS A 95 -2.97 2.73 -4.50
C LYS A 95 -1.60 2.70 -3.81
N HIS A 96 -0.70 1.84 -4.28
CA HIS A 96 0.66 1.75 -3.80
C HIS A 96 1.40 3.09 -3.95
N ASP A 97 1.36 3.70 -5.13
CA ASP A 97 2.04 4.97 -5.39
C ASP A 97 1.46 6.12 -4.57
N SER A 98 0.14 6.14 -4.38
CA SER A 98 -0.50 7.12 -3.50
C SER A 98 -0.07 6.95 -2.04
N LEU A 99 0.03 5.72 -1.55
CA LEU A 99 0.52 5.45 -0.20
C LEU A 99 2.01 5.77 -0.06
N GLY A 100 2.81 5.44 -1.07
CA GLY A 100 4.24 5.75 -1.13
C GLY A 100 4.51 7.23 -0.95
N LYS A 101 3.82 8.10 -1.69
CA LYS A 101 3.95 9.56 -1.55
C LYS A 101 3.60 10.07 -0.14
N ILE A 102 2.56 9.52 0.47
CA ILE A 102 2.17 9.90 1.83
C ILE A 102 3.23 9.45 2.83
N VAL A 103 3.74 8.22 2.69
CA VAL A 103 4.80 7.69 3.54
C VAL A 103 6.08 8.52 3.41
N GLU A 104 6.48 8.85 2.19
CA GLU A 104 7.63 9.72 1.93
C GLU A 104 7.47 11.08 2.63
N ASN A 105 6.34 11.76 2.42
CA ASN A 105 6.06 13.05 3.08
C ASN A 105 6.07 12.93 4.60
N ASN A 106 5.51 11.85 5.16
CA ASN A 106 5.49 11.62 6.59
C ASN A 106 6.89 11.41 7.15
N ILE A 107 7.73 10.62 6.46
CA ILE A 107 9.13 10.39 6.86
C ILE A 107 9.89 11.73 6.87
N PHE A 108 9.83 12.49 5.77
CA PHE A 108 10.50 13.79 5.70
C PHE A 108 10.02 14.76 6.78
N THR A 109 8.72 14.78 7.07
CA THR A 109 8.14 15.63 8.12
C THR A 109 8.63 15.21 9.50
N ILE A 110 8.62 13.91 9.82
CA ILE A 110 9.09 13.38 11.11
C ILE A 110 10.58 13.67 11.28
N ASP A 111 11.38 13.44 10.25
CA ASP A 111 12.82 13.71 10.27
C ASP A 111 13.09 15.20 10.51
N TYR A 112 12.38 16.09 9.80
CA TYR A 112 12.49 17.53 10.02
C TYR A 112 12.10 17.92 11.45
N LEU A 113 10.97 17.41 11.96
CA LEU A 113 10.51 17.68 13.34
C LEU A 113 11.50 17.15 14.39
N SER A 114 12.14 16.01 14.12
CA SER A 114 13.19 15.44 14.96
C SER A 114 14.44 16.32 14.98
N THR A 115 14.84 16.86 13.82
CA THR A 115 15.96 17.81 13.76
C THR A 115 15.68 19.08 14.54
N ILE A 116 14.50 19.68 14.43
CA ILE A 116 14.18 20.93 15.15
C ILE A 116 13.98 20.72 16.65
N SER A 117 13.45 19.56 17.07
CA SER A 117 13.29 19.26 18.50
C SER A 117 14.61 18.93 19.19
N SER A 118 15.59 18.45 18.42
CA SER A 118 16.97 18.24 18.88
C SER A 118 17.78 19.54 18.94
N ILE A 119 17.28 20.63 18.34
CA ILE A 119 17.84 21.98 18.55
C ILE A 119 17.34 22.44 19.93
N PRO A 120 18.24 22.74 20.89
CA PRO A 120 17.81 23.24 22.19
C PRO A 120 17.00 24.52 22.00
N LYS A 121 15.82 24.59 22.61
CA LYS A 121 15.01 25.82 22.66
C LYS A 121 15.87 26.90 23.31
N THR A 122 16.26 27.90 22.53
CA THR A 122 16.75 29.16 23.09
C THR A 122 15.54 29.85 23.72
N ASP A 123 15.31 29.58 25.00
CA ASP A 123 14.45 30.40 25.85
C ASP A 123 15.12 31.75 26.05
N GLU A 124 15.07 32.63 25.05
CA GLU A 124 15.44 34.04 25.21
C GLU A 124 14.46 34.92 24.43
N ILE A 125 13.34 35.25 25.08
CA ILE A 125 12.87 36.63 25.05
C ILE A 125 13.80 37.36 26.02
N ASN A 126 14.86 37.97 25.51
CA ASN A 126 15.50 39.12 26.13
C ASN A 126 16.00 40.01 25.00
N GLU A 127 15.57 41.27 25.05
CA GLU A 127 16.11 42.36 24.27
C GLU A 127 17.63 42.44 24.47
N ASP A 128 18.31 42.86 23.41
CA ASP A 128 19.70 43.30 23.34
C ASP A 128 20.79 42.28 22.97
N MET A 129 21.45 42.62 21.85
CA MET A 129 22.92 42.72 21.69
C MET A 129 23.56 41.84 20.59
N ASP A 130 24.03 42.58 19.58
CA ASP A 130 25.20 42.39 18.72
C ASP A 130 25.23 41.35 17.59
N THR A 131 24.93 41.88 16.41
CA THR A 131 25.31 41.38 15.08
C THR A 131 26.83 41.39 14.88
N SER A 132 27.57 40.44 15.46
CA SER A 132 28.96 40.19 15.00
C SER A 132 29.51 38.84 15.46
N SER A 133 29.11 37.73 14.82
CA SER A 133 29.91 36.48 14.75
C SER A 133 29.30 35.44 13.80
N ILE A 134 29.09 35.78 12.53
CA ILE A 134 29.11 34.75 11.46
C ILE A 134 30.60 34.49 11.16
N SER A 135 31.22 33.59 11.90
CA SER A 135 32.52 33.05 11.54
C SER A 135 32.61 31.57 11.90
N GLY A 136 32.51 30.75 10.85
CA GLY A 136 33.24 29.50 10.77
C GLY A 136 32.73 28.33 11.61
N ARG A 137 31.80 27.54 11.07
CA ARG A 137 31.81 26.09 11.31
C ARG A 137 31.70 25.33 9.99
N LYS A 138 32.88 25.00 9.45
CA LYS A 138 33.11 24.05 8.35
C LYS A 138 32.48 22.69 8.71
N ARG A 139 31.54 22.22 7.89
CA ARG A 139 31.08 20.82 7.88
C ARG A 139 32.24 19.92 7.44
N LYS A 140 32.73 19.04 8.32
CA LYS A 140 33.57 17.90 7.93
C LYS A 140 32.75 16.97 7.04
N LYS A 141 33.19 16.76 5.81
CA LYS A 141 32.76 15.68 4.92
C LYS A 141 34.00 14.79 4.66
N SER A 142 34.17 13.80 5.51
CA SER A 142 35.04 12.61 5.38
C SER A 142 34.47 11.62 6.41
N GLU A 143 34.25 10.33 6.19
CA GLU A 143 34.64 9.36 5.18
C GLU A 143 33.41 8.45 4.94
N HIS A 144 33.09 8.04 3.70
CA HIS A 144 32.50 6.71 3.44
C HIS A 144 32.29 6.32 1.95
N ILE A 145 32.71 7.12 0.96
CA ILE A 145 32.46 6.77 -0.46
C ILE A 145 33.73 6.35 -1.23
N ASN A 146 34.94 6.44 -0.67
CA ASN A 146 36.17 6.15 -1.44
C ASN A 146 36.76 4.74 -1.28
N ASN A 147 36.02 3.76 -0.74
CA ASN A 147 36.52 2.38 -0.60
C ASN A 147 35.90 1.38 -1.59
N SER A 148 35.69 1.78 -2.85
CA SER A 148 35.30 0.82 -3.90
C SER A 148 35.89 1.10 -5.29
N ILE A 149 36.88 1.99 -5.42
CA ILE A 149 37.61 2.17 -6.69
C ILE A 149 39.08 2.41 -6.37
N SER A 150 39.81 1.33 -6.10
CA SER A 150 41.28 1.16 -6.29
C SER A 150 41.74 -0.07 -5.50
N GLU A 151 41.54 -1.27 -6.02
CA GLU A 151 42.48 -2.40 -5.87
C GLU A 151 41.99 -3.54 -6.80
N GLU A 152 42.83 -3.82 -7.80
CA GLU A 152 42.78 -4.83 -8.89
C GLU A 152 41.79 -4.67 -10.04
#